data_AF-A0A2B4SD89-F1
#
_entry.id   AF-A0A2B4SD89-F1
#
_cell.length_a   1.000
_cell.length_b   1.000
_cell.length_c   1.000
_cell.angle_alpha   90.00
_cell.angle_beta   90.00
_cell.angle_gamma   90.00
#
_symmetry.space_group_name_H-M   'P 1'
#
loop_
_entity.id
_entity.type
_entity.pdbx_description
1 polymer ?
#
loop_
_entity_poly.entity_id
_entity_poly.type
_entity_poly.pdbx_seq_one_letter_code
_entity_poly.pdbx_strand_id
1 'polypeptide(L)'
;MAPSDRESVGSPLVFIISVGAIQILGILAMVLTGIWMGKYLGGFAWDGSAQEFNYHPLCMIISMVFLYSEAMIVYRVFRHENKLLIKLVHFGLQLVAFVIAVLGLKAVFDFHNHKGIPNLYSLHSWCGLLTIILFSCQLLFGFVSFLFPKLPEGLRAVYLKVHVFFGVFIFMMAIGTALLGINEKLFFTKKYPSFLADAQLGNVLGVTLIVLAGMVVFVVTNSAFKRVNAGEEHVSLMNEK
;
A
#
# COMPACT_ATOMS: atom_id res chain seq x y z
N MET A 1 2.47 29.00 37.52
CA MET A 1 1.61 28.61 36.38
C MET A 1 2.54 28.18 35.25
N ALA A 2 2.81 26.88 35.13
CA ALA A 2 3.71 26.33 34.12
C ALA A 2 2.88 25.89 32.90
N PRO A 3 3.39 26.03 31.67
CA PRO A 3 2.73 25.54 30.48
C PRO A 3 3.01 24.04 30.35
N SER A 4 2.31 23.21 31.13
CA SER A 4 2.30 21.76 30.95
C SER A 4 1.15 21.36 30.01
N ASP A 5 1.51 20.63 28.97
CA ASP A 5 0.66 19.66 28.27
C ASP A 5 -0.51 20.19 27.42
N ARG A 6 -0.18 21.07 26.46
CA ARG A 6 -0.88 20.97 25.17
C ARG A 6 -0.22 19.85 24.36
N GLU A 7 -0.66 18.61 24.57
CA GLU A 7 -0.51 17.60 23.51
C GLU A 7 -0.98 18.27 22.21
N SER A 8 -0.12 18.31 21.20
CA SER A 8 -0.45 19.00 19.96
C SER A 8 -1.61 18.25 19.29
N VAL A 9 -2.83 18.70 19.55
CA VAL A 9 -4.02 18.28 18.83
C VAL A 9 -3.71 18.60 17.37
N GLY A 10 -3.36 17.58 16.61
CA GLY A 10 -2.96 17.72 15.22
C GLY A 10 -4.10 18.42 14.49
N SER A 11 -3.77 19.50 13.76
CA SER A 11 -4.77 20.32 13.08
C SER A 11 -5.68 19.42 12.23
N PRO A 12 -7.01 19.37 12.50
CA PRO A 12 -7.94 18.55 11.72
C PRO A 12 -7.86 18.83 10.22
N LEU A 13 -7.57 20.08 9.86
CA LEU A 13 -7.35 20.50 8.49
C LEU A 13 -6.15 19.78 7.85
N VAL A 14 -5.02 19.70 8.56
CA VAL A 14 -3.81 19.00 8.06
C VAL A 14 -4.09 17.52 7.85
N PHE A 15 -4.85 16.89 8.76
CA PHE A 15 -5.25 15.49 8.61
C PHE A 15 -6.12 15.30 7.37
N ILE A 16 -7.18 16.10 7.20
CA ILE A 16 -8.11 16.01 6.07
C ILE A 16 -7.38 16.24 4.74
N ILE A 17 -6.52 17.27 4.66
CA ILE A 17 -5.72 17.54 3.46
C ILE A 17 -4.80 16.36 3.15
N SER A 18 -4.16 15.78 4.17
CA SER A 18 -3.24 14.65 3.97
C SER A 18 -3.96 13.40 3.48
N VAL A 19 -5.12 13.07 4.04
CA VAL A 19 -5.96 11.94 3.59
C VAL A 19 -6.47 12.19 2.17
N GLY A 20 -6.97 13.38 1.88
CA GLY A 20 -7.41 13.74 0.52
C GLY A 20 -6.27 13.65 -0.50
N ALA A 21 -5.06 14.08 -0.14
CA ALA A 21 -3.89 13.95 -0.99
C ALA A 21 -3.52 12.49 -1.25
N ILE A 22 -3.56 11.61 -0.24
CA ILE A 22 -3.33 10.16 -0.40
C ILE A 22 -4.31 9.56 -1.42
N GLN A 23 -5.60 9.89 -1.28
CA GLN A 23 -6.64 9.38 -2.19
C GLN A 23 -6.42 9.88 -3.63
N ILE A 24 -6.18 11.19 -3.80
CA ILE A 24 -5.94 11.78 -5.13
C ILE A 24 -4.70 11.17 -5.78
N LEU A 25 -3.59 11.05 -5.05
CA LEU A 25 -2.34 10.49 -5.56
C LEU A 25 -2.46 9.00 -5.89
N GLY A 26 -3.19 8.24 -5.07
CA GLY A 26 -3.47 6.83 -5.31
C GLY A 26 -4.32 6.60 -6.56
N ILE A 27 -5.41 7.39 -6.72
CA ILE A 27 -6.24 7.37 -7.92
C ILE A 27 -5.44 7.79 -9.15
N LEU A 28 -4.63 8.86 -9.03
CA LEU A 28 -3.74 9.31 -10.08
C LEU A 28 -2.78 8.18 -10.50
N ALA A 29 -2.13 7.49 -9.56
CA ALA A 29 -1.23 6.38 -9.87
C ALA A 29 -1.93 5.26 -10.65
N MET A 30 -3.17 4.90 -10.28
CA MET A 30 -3.97 3.92 -11.02
C MET A 30 -4.28 4.40 -12.44
N VAL A 31 -4.70 5.65 -12.60
CA VAL A 31 -5.03 6.24 -13.91
C VAL A 31 -3.78 6.32 -14.80
N LEU A 32 -2.65 6.81 -14.29
CA LEU A 32 -1.39 6.89 -15.04
C LEU A 32 -0.94 5.49 -15.49
N THR A 33 -1.02 4.49 -14.62
CA THR A 33 -0.68 3.10 -14.96
C THR A 33 -1.63 2.54 -16.02
N GLY A 34 -2.94 2.76 -15.87
CA GLY A 34 -3.94 2.34 -16.84
C GLY A 34 -3.75 2.97 -18.21
N ILE A 35 -3.42 4.27 -18.28
CA ILE A 35 -3.09 4.96 -19.53
C ILE A 35 -1.80 4.39 -20.11
N TRP A 36 -0.78 4.17 -19.28
CA TRP A 36 0.51 3.66 -19.76
C TRP A 36 0.36 2.28 -20.39
N MET A 37 -0.27 1.35 -19.67
CA MET A 37 -0.52 -0.01 -20.14
C MET A 37 -1.51 -0.05 -21.32
N GLY A 38 -2.60 0.71 -21.21
CA GLY A 38 -3.71 0.70 -22.17
C GLY A 38 -3.36 1.37 -23.49
N LYS A 39 -2.88 2.61 -23.44
CA LYS A 39 -2.64 3.43 -24.64
C LYS A 39 -1.26 3.18 -25.25
N TYR A 40 -0.21 3.07 -24.44
CA TYR A 40 1.17 3.03 -24.94
C TYR A 40 1.72 1.61 -25.08
N LEU A 41 1.24 0.66 -24.28
CA LEU A 41 1.69 -0.74 -24.33
C LEU A 41 0.68 -1.71 -24.94
N GLY A 42 -0.32 -1.18 -25.64
CA GLY A 42 -1.18 -1.96 -26.52
C GLY A 42 -2.38 -2.63 -25.84
N GLY A 43 -2.72 -2.30 -24.59
CA GLY A 43 -3.96 -2.78 -23.97
C GLY A 43 -3.81 -4.04 -23.11
N PHE A 44 -4.93 -4.73 -22.88
CA PHE A 44 -5.03 -5.85 -21.95
C PHE A 44 -5.70 -7.04 -22.63
N ALA A 45 -5.11 -8.23 -22.48
CA ALA A 45 -5.65 -9.51 -22.93
C ALA A 45 -5.06 -10.63 -22.06
N TRP A 46 -5.79 -11.73 -21.85
CA TRP A 46 -5.31 -12.87 -21.05
C TRP A 46 -5.02 -14.06 -21.99
N ASP A 47 -3.92 -13.97 -22.74
CA ASP A 47 -3.61 -14.83 -23.89
C ASP A 47 -2.11 -15.21 -24.02
N GLY A 48 -1.30 -14.95 -23.00
CA GLY A 48 0.15 -15.14 -22.96
C GLY A 48 0.95 -14.08 -23.74
N SER A 49 0.28 -13.06 -24.30
CA SER A 49 0.93 -11.98 -25.03
C SER A 49 1.48 -10.89 -24.09
N ALA A 50 2.13 -9.87 -24.67
CA ALA A 50 2.58 -8.70 -23.91
C ALA A 50 1.41 -7.91 -23.28
N GLN A 51 0.18 -8.07 -23.80
CA GLN A 51 -1.01 -7.47 -23.21
C GLN A 51 -1.41 -8.17 -21.91
N GLU A 52 -1.03 -9.44 -21.71
CA GLU A 52 -1.24 -10.12 -20.43
C GLU A 52 -0.30 -9.57 -19.37
N PHE A 53 0.97 -9.35 -19.73
CA PHE A 53 1.93 -8.70 -18.83
C PHE A 53 1.40 -7.36 -18.31
N ASN A 54 0.67 -6.60 -19.11
CA ASN A 54 0.16 -5.28 -18.72
C ASN A 54 -0.79 -5.33 -17.52
N TYR A 55 -1.43 -6.47 -17.22
CA TYR A 55 -2.17 -6.65 -15.96
C TYR A 55 -1.25 -6.56 -14.74
N HIS A 56 0.00 -7.02 -14.84
CA HIS A 56 0.93 -7.04 -13.70
C HIS A 56 1.09 -5.66 -13.04
N PRO A 57 1.64 -4.62 -13.72
CA PRO A 57 1.81 -3.31 -13.09
C PRO A 57 0.48 -2.69 -12.67
N LEU A 58 -0.60 -2.84 -13.44
CA LEU A 58 -1.91 -2.30 -13.04
C LEU A 58 -2.41 -2.94 -11.73
N CYS A 59 -2.37 -4.27 -11.64
CA CYS A 59 -2.75 -5.02 -10.45
C CYS A 59 -1.85 -4.69 -9.25
N MET A 60 -0.54 -4.52 -9.44
CA MET A 60 0.38 -4.16 -8.35
C MET A 60 0.10 -2.75 -7.80
N ILE A 61 -0.23 -1.78 -8.67
CA ILE A 61 -0.58 -0.42 -8.23
C ILE A 61 -1.95 -0.39 -7.54
N ILE A 62 -2.94 -1.11 -8.04
CA ILE A 62 -4.25 -1.21 -7.37
C ILE A 62 -4.11 -1.88 -5.99
N SER A 63 -3.38 -3.00 -5.92
CA SER A 63 -3.27 -3.79 -4.69
C SER A 63 -2.26 -3.21 -3.69
N MET A 64 -0.98 -3.31 -4.02
CA MET A 64 0.14 -3.08 -3.10
C MET A 64 0.47 -1.61 -2.89
N VAL A 65 -0.14 -0.71 -3.67
CA VAL A 65 -0.03 0.74 -3.49
C VAL A 65 -1.34 1.31 -2.96
N PHE A 66 -2.41 1.33 -3.77
CA PHE A 66 -3.64 2.04 -3.42
C PHE A 66 -4.45 1.35 -2.29
N LEU A 67 -4.87 0.10 -2.48
CA LEU A 67 -5.66 -0.59 -1.46
C LEU A 67 -4.87 -0.78 -0.16
N TYR A 68 -3.57 -1.07 -0.27
CA TYR A 68 -2.68 -1.17 0.88
C TYR A 68 -2.62 0.18 1.64
N SER A 69 -2.45 1.32 0.95
CA SER A 69 -2.40 2.63 1.62
C SER A 69 -3.71 2.95 2.34
N GLU A 70 -4.85 2.69 1.70
CA GLU A 70 -6.17 2.90 2.32
C GLU A 70 -6.34 2.01 3.57
N ALA A 71 -5.92 0.75 3.50
CA ALA A 71 -5.96 -0.16 4.63
C ALA A 71 -5.07 0.31 5.79
N MET A 72 -3.91 0.92 5.52
CA MET A 72 -3.01 1.43 6.56
C MET A 72 -3.58 2.63 7.31
N ILE A 73 -4.33 3.50 6.63
CA ILE A 73 -4.88 4.73 7.24
C ILE A 73 -6.30 4.55 7.81
N VAL A 74 -6.98 3.44 7.53
CA VAL A 74 -8.38 3.19 7.92
C VAL A 74 -8.66 3.43 9.41
N TYR A 75 -7.75 3.04 10.31
CA TYR A 75 -7.91 3.26 11.75
C TYR A 75 -7.83 4.73 12.17
N ARG A 76 -7.24 5.58 11.34
CA ARG A 76 -7.12 7.02 11.57
C ARG A 76 -8.32 7.76 11.00
N VAL A 77 -8.74 7.37 9.80
CA VAL A 77 -9.92 7.93 9.12
C VAL A 77 -11.18 7.66 9.95
N PHE A 78 -11.38 6.41 10.37
CA PHE A 78 -12.56 5.99 11.13
C PHE A 78 -12.29 5.93 12.63
N ARG A 79 -11.50 6.86 13.18
CA ARG A 79 -11.03 6.79 14.57
C ARG A 79 -12.16 6.75 15.63
N HIS A 80 -13.32 7.33 15.33
CA HIS A 80 -14.48 7.36 16.24
C HIS A 80 -15.44 6.18 16.05
N GLU A 81 -15.19 5.29 15.09
CA GLU A 81 -16.08 4.18 14.77
C GLU A 81 -15.83 2.93 15.64
N ASN A 82 -16.74 1.96 15.51
CA ASN A 82 -16.65 0.67 16.17
C ASN A 82 -15.34 -0.05 15.79
N LYS A 83 -14.54 -0.40 16.80
CA LYS A 83 -13.22 -1.03 16.61
C LYS A 83 -13.26 -2.35 15.85
N LEU A 84 -14.31 -3.15 16.03
CA LEU A 84 -14.47 -4.41 15.29
C LEU A 84 -14.78 -4.13 13.82
N LEU A 85 -15.65 -3.16 13.53
CA LEU A 85 -15.95 -2.77 12.14
C LEU A 85 -14.67 -2.31 11.42
N ILE A 86 -13.89 -1.42 12.02
CA ILE A 86 -12.63 -0.93 11.43
C ILE A 86 -11.64 -2.08 11.19
N LYS A 87 -11.56 -3.05 12.12
CA LYS A 87 -10.73 -4.26 11.94
C LYS A 87 -11.17 -5.07 10.73
N LEU A 88 -12.48 -5.26 10.55
CA LEU A 88 -13.04 -5.99 9.43
C LEU A 88 -12.79 -5.26 8.11
N VAL A 89 -12.93 -3.93 8.08
CA VAL A 89 -12.60 -3.12 6.90
C VAL A 89 -11.11 -3.20 6.58
N HIS A 90 -10.23 -3.05 7.57
CA HIS A 90 -8.78 -3.21 7.39
C HIS A 90 -8.42 -4.56 6.80
N PHE A 91 -8.92 -5.64 7.40
CA PHE A 91 -8.66 -7.00 6.92
C PHE A 91 -9.25 -7.24 5.52
N GLY A 92 -10.48 -6.77 5.27
CA GLY A 92 -11.15 -6.89 3.97
C GLY A 92 -10.38 -6.20 2.85
N LEU A 93 -9.91 -4.96 3.08
CA LEU A 93 -9.08 -4.24 2.11
C LEU A 93 -7.77 -4.99 1.83
N GLN A 94 -7.09 -5.50 2.87
CA GLN A 94 -5.86 -6.28 2.69
C GLN A 94 -6.10 -7.61 1.96
N LEU A 95 -7.24 -8.27 2.21
CA LEU A 95 -7.59 -9.51 1.53
C LEU A 95 -7.88 -9.27 0.04
N VAL A 96 -8.62 -8.21 -0.30
CA VAL A 96 -8.86 -7.81 -1.70
C VAL A 96 -7.55 -7.45 -2.39
N ALA A 97 -6.68 -6.68 -1.71
CA ALA A 97 -5.34 -6.37 -2.22
C ALA A 97 -4.54 -7.65 -2.50
N PHE A 98 -4.55 -8.62 -1.58
CA PHE A 98 -3.87 -9.89 -1.76
C PHE A 98 -4.35 -10.67 -2.99
N VAL A 99 -5.67 -10.79 -3.18
CA VAL A 99 -6.23 -11.49 -4.35
C VAL A 99 -5.81 -10.80 -5.65
N ILE A 100 -5.90 -9.47 -5.72
CA ILE A 100 -5.48 -8.70 -6.91
C ILE A 100 -3.98 -8.83 -7.16
N ALA A 101 -3.15 -8.83 -6.11
CA ALA A 101 -1.71 -9.06 -6.25
C ALA A 101 -1.41 -10.45 -6.82
N VAL A 102 -2.10 -11.49 -6.34
CA VAL A 102 -1.94 -12.86 -6.89
C VAL A 102 -2.31 -12.91 -8.38
N LEU A 103 -3.37 -12.23 -8.80
CA LEU A 103 -3.74 -12.14 -10.23
C LEU A 103 -2.65 -11.42 -11.05
N GLY A 104 -2.10 -10.32 -10.55
CA GLY A 104 -1.01 -9.61 -11.20
C GLY A 104 0.29 -10.43 -11.29
N LEU A 105 0.58 -11.26 -10.29
CA LEU A 105 1.69 -12.20 -10.35
C LEU A 105 1.42 -13.31 -11.37
N LYS A 106 0.22 -13.88 -11.38
CA LYS A 106 -0.16 -14.93 -12.35
C LYS A 106 0.06 -14.44 -13.77
N ALA A 107 -0.38 -13.23 -14.10
CA ALA A 107 -0.24 -12.64 -15.42
C ALA A 107 1.23 -12.53 -15.88
N VAL A 108 2.17 -12.11 -15.02
CA VAL A 108 3.60 -12.04 -15.39
C VAL A 108 4.25 -13.42 -15.51
N PHE A 109 3.91 -14.36 -14.63
CA PHE A 109 4.42 -15.73 -14.73
C PHE A 109 3.91 -16.42 -15.99
N ASP A 110 2.63 -16.26 -16.32
CA ASP A 110 2.03 -16.80 -17.54
C ASP A 110 2.67 -16.20 -18.79
N PHE A 111 2.79 -14.88 -18.86
CA PHE A 111 3.47 -14.20 -19.95
C PHE A 111 4.91 -14.73 -20.15
N HIS A 112 5.71 -14.81 -19.08
CA HIS A 112 7.07 -15.33 -19.17
C HIS A 112 7.11 -16.78 -19.65
N ASN A 113 6.25 -17.63 -19.10
CA ASN A 113 6.20 -19.05 -19.49
C ASN A 113 5.81 -19.23 -20.96
N HIS A 114 4.81 -18.48 -21.45
CA HIS A 114 4.40 -18.52 -22.86
C HIS A 114 5.48 -17.97 -23.81
N LYS A 115 6.28 -17.00 -23.35
CA LYS A 115 7.38 -16.41 -24.15
C LYS A 115 8.73 -17.10 -23.96
N GLY A 116 8.82 -18.12 -23.11
CA GLY A 116 10.10 -18.78 -22.79
C GLY A 116 11.11 -17.85 -22.09
N ILE A 117 10.63 -16.83 -21.37
CA ILE A 117 11.47 -15.89 -20.61
C ILE A 117 11.74 -16.52 -19.23
N PRO A 118 13.01 -16.59 -18.77
CA PRO A 118 13.30 -17.06 -17.42
C PRO A 118 12.58 -16.24 -16.35
N ASN A 119 12.04 -16.91 -15.33
CA ASN A 119 11.42 -16.25 -14.19
C ASN A 119 12.45 -15.93 -13.09
N LEU A 120 12.13 -14.95 -12.25
CA LEU A 120 12.82 -14.65 -10.98
C LEU A 120 14.34 -14.38 -11.08
N TYR A 121 14.83 -13.80 -12.18
CA TYR A 121 16.25 -13.47 -12.34
C TYR A 121 16.59 -12.02 -11.99
N SER A 122 15.61 -11.11 -11.91
CA SER A 122 15.84 -9.68 -11.71
C SER A 122 15.72 -9.27 -10.24
N LEU A 123 16.38 -8.18 -9.84
CA LEU A 123 16.27 -7.65 -8.48
C LEU A 123 14.82 -7.24 -8.17
N HIS A 124 14.10 -6.65 -9.14
CA HIS A 124 12.67 -6.38 -9.01
C HIS A 124 11.89 -7.64 -8.62
N SER A 125 12.14 -8.77 -9.30
CA SER A 125 11.43 -10.02 -9.04
C SER A 125 11.74 -10.62 -7.67
N TRP A 126 12.98 -10.50 -7.17
CA TRP A 126 13.35 -10.97 -5.83
C TRP A 126 12.72 -10.10 -4.73
N CYS A 127 12.84 -8.78 -4.85
CA CYS A 127 12.21 -7.84 -3.92
C CYS A 127 10.68 -7.96 -3.92
N GLY A 128 10.08 -8.14 -5.11
CA GLY A 128 8.64 -8.31 -5.26
C GLY A 128 8.13 -9.59 -4.64
N LEU A 129 8.78 -10.73 -4.91
CA LEU A 129 8.38 -12.00 -4.29
C LEU A 129 8.53 -11.95 -2.77
N LEU A 130 9.63 -11.38 -2.25
CA LEU A 130 9.82 -11.20 -0.81
C LEU A 130 8.72 -10.31 -0.21
N THR A 131 8.36 -9.22 -0.89
CA THR A 131 7.28 -8.31 -0.45
C THR A 131 5.95 -9.03 -0.34
N ILE A 132 5.59 -9.84 -1.34
CA ILE A 132 4.32 -10.60 -1.35
C ILE A 132 4.34 -11.71 -0.30
N ILE A 133 5.46 -12.41 -0.08
CA ILE A 133 5.59 -13.40 1.00
C ILE A 133 5.41 -12.73 2.36
N LEU A 134 6.10 -11.62 2.62
CA LEU A 134 5.96 -10.88 3.87
C LEU A 134 4.54 -10.34 4.07
N PHE A 135 3.91 -9.85 3.00
CA PHE A 135 2.52 -9.41 3.03
C PHE A 135 1.55 -10.56 3.36
N SER A 136 1.77 -11.74 2.76
CA SER A 136 0.97 -12.96 3.05
C SER A 136 1.10 -13.38 4.52
N CYS A 137 2.34 -13.38 5.04
CA CYS A 137 2.59 -13.63 6.46
C CYS A 137 1.88 -12.59 7.34
N GLN A 138 1.98 -11.30 6.98
CA GLN A 138 1.36 -10.22 7.74
C GLN A 138 -0.17 -10.34 7.77
N LEU A 139 -0.79 -10.74 6.64
CA LEU A 139 -2.22 -10.99 6.54
C LEU A 139 -2.65 -12.16 7.43
N LEU A 140 -1.93 -13.28 7.37
CA LEU A 140 -2.20 -14.48 8.16
C LEU A 140 -2.03 -14.24 9.66
N PHE A 141 -0.86 -13.72 10.07
CA PHE A 141 -0.57 -13.47 11.48
C PHE A 141 -1.42 -12.33 12.04
N GLY A 142 -1.75 -11.32 11.23
CA GLY A 142 -2.70 -10.27 11.58
C GLY A 142 -4.10 -10.83 11.86
N PHE A 143 -4.60 -11.72 11.00
CA PHE A 143 -5.89 -12.40 11.17
C PHE A 143 -5.92 -13.24 12.46
N VAL A 144 -4.95 -14.15 12.63
CA VAL A 144 -4.84 -15.04 13.79
C VAL A 144 -4.74 -14.25 15.09
N SER A 145 -3.94 -13.18 15.08
CA SER A 145 -3.69 -12.36 16.28
C SER A 145 -4.87 -11.49 16.67
N PHE A 146 -5.53 -10.83 15.71
CA PHE A 146 -6.45 -9.73 16.02
C PHE A 146 -7.93 -10.00 15.72
N LEU A 147 -8.26 -11.04 14.95
CA LEU A 147 -9.62 -11.42 14.55
C LEU A 147 -10.02 -12.81 15.06
N PHE A 148 -9.42 -13.88 14.56
CA PHE A 148 -9.80 -15.26 14.89
C PHE A 148 -8.60 -16.21 14.76
N PRO A 149 -8.30 -17.05 15.77
CA PRO A 149 -9.01 -17.28 17.03
C PRO A 149 -8.83 -16.19 18.09
N LYS A 150 -8.04 -15.13 17.79
CA LYS A 150 -7.69 -14.00 18.67
C LYS A 150 -6.81 -14.42 19.86
N LEU A 151 -5.52 -14.09 19.76
CA LEU A 151 -4.53 -14.43 20.77
C LEU A 151 -4.77 -13.76 22.13
N PRO A 152 -4.17 -14.29 23.22
CA PRO A 152 -4.13 -13.64 24.53
C PRO A 152 -3.61 -12.20 24.47
N GLU A 153 -4.05 -11.35 25.40
CA GLU A 153 -3.78 -9.91 25.36
C GLU A 153 -2.29 -9.55 25.39
N GLY A 154 -1.48 -10.20 26.24
CA GLY A 154 -0.04 -9.96 26.30
C GLY A 154 0.67 -10.23 24.96
N LEU A 155 0.35 -11.36 24.31
CA LEU A 155 0.91 -11.69 23.00
C LEU A 155 0.45 -10.70 21.92
N ARG A 156 -0.82 -10.29 21.95
CA ARG A 156 -1.33 -9.26 21.02
C ARG A 156 -0.64 -7.93 21.20
N ALA A 157 -0.35 -7.50 22.44
CA ALA A 157 0.33 -6.24 22.71
C ALA A 157 1.77 -6.23 22.19
N VAL A 158 2.49 -7.35 22.32
CA VAL A 158 3.84 -7.51 21.76
C VAL A 158 3.79 -7.54 20.24
N TYR A 159 2.94 -8.41 19.67
CA TYR A 159 2.84 -8.58 18.22
C TYR A 159 2.33 -7.32 17.52
N LEU A 160 1.49 -6.48 18.17
CA LEU A 160 1.02 -5.23 17.58
C LEU A 160 2.18 -4.30 17.18
N LYS A 161 3.25 -4.23 17.98
CA LYS A 161 4.43 -3.40 17.64
C LYS A 161 5.12 -3.92 16.38
N VAL A 162 5.28 -5.24 16.29
CA VAL A 162 5.85 -5.94 15.13
C VAL A 162 4.97 -5.75 13.90
N HIS A 163 3.65 -5.94 14.05
CA HIS A 163 2.67 -5.78 12.99
C HIS A 163 2.66 -4.37 12.41
N VAL A 164 2.69 -3.33 13.25
CA VAL A 164 2.75 -1.93 12.78
C VAL A 164 4.05 -1.65 12.04
N PHE A 165 5.20 -2.08 12.58
CA PHE A 165 6.49 -1.90 11.92
C PHE A 165 6.53 -2.57 10.54
N PHE A 166 6.22 -3.87 10.48
CA PHE A 166 6.23 -4.60 9.21
C PHE A 166 5.15 -4.09 8.25
N GLY A 167 4.02 -3.58 8.75
CA GLY A 167 2.99 -2.96 7.92
C GLY A 167 3.54 -1.78 7.10
N VAL A 168 4.32 -0.89 7.74
CA VAL A 168 4.99 0.23 7.07
C VAL A 168 6.17 -0.25 6.21
N PHE A 169 7.00 -1.16 6.73
CA PHE A 169 8.16 -1.68 6.01
C PHE A 169 7.77 -2.36 4.69
N ILE A 170 6.75 -3.24 4.70
CA ILE A 170 6.25 -3.94 3.50
C ILE A 170 5.68 -2.93 2.50
N PHE A 171 4.97 -1.89 2.96
CA PHE A 171 4.48 -0.84 2.07
C PHE A 171 5.64 -0.10 1.38
N MET A 172 6.70 0.25 2.12
CA MET A 172 7.89 0.85 1.53
C MET A 172 8.61 -0.09 0.56
N MET A 173 8.67 -1.40 0.85
CA MET A 173 9.18 -2.40 -0.07
C MET A 173 8.33 -2.50 -1.34
N ALA A 174 7.00 -2.43 -1.24
CA ALA A 174 6.11 -2.43 -2.39
C ALA A 174 6.36 -1.22 -3.30
N ILE A 175 6.50 -0.02 -2.72
CA ILE A 175 6.85 1.20 -3.47
C ILE A 175 8.21 1.06 -4.14
N GLY A 176 9.24 0.62 -3.40
CA GLY A 176 10.58 0.40 -3.96
C GLY A 176 10.58 -0.63 -5.09
N THR A 177 9.85 -1.72 -4.93
CA THR A 177 9.70 -2.77 -5.95
C THR A 177 8.97 -2.24 -7.18
N ALA A 178 7.92 -1.43 -7.01
CA ALA A 178 7.21 -0.80 -8.12
C ALA A 178 8.13 0.14 -8.91
N LEU A 179 8.97 0.93 -8.23
CA LEU A 179 9.97 1.79 -8.89
C LEU A 179 11.00 0.97 -9.68
N LEU A 180 11.48 -0.15 -9.14
CA LEU A 180 12.36 -1.07 -9.87
C LEU A 180 11.66 -1.63 -11.12
N GLY A 181 10.39 -2.05 -11.00
CA GLY A 181 9.61 -2.59 -12.12
C GLY A 181 9.32 -1.56 -13.21
N ILE A 182 8.99 -0.32 -12.83
CA ILE A 182 8.82 0.80 -13.76
C ILE A 182 10.12 1.02 -14.54
N ASN A 183 11.27 1.10 -13.86
CA ASN A 183 12.57 1.28 -14.50
C ASN A 183 12.90 0.10 -15.44
N GLU A 184 12.78 -1.15 -14.99
CA GLU A 184 13.01 -2.32 -15.84
C GLU A 184 12.16 -2.26 -17.11
N LYS A 185 10.86 -1.97 -16.97
CA LYS A 185 9.95 -1.89 -18.12
C LYS A 185 10.35 -0.77 -19.09
N LEU A 186 10.75 0.40 -18.59
CA LEU A 186 11.22 1.51 -19.42
C LEU A 186 12.53 1.16 -20.15
N PHE A 187 13.50 0.56 -19.46
CA PHE A 187 14.77 0.15 -20.08
C PHE A 187 14.59 -0.93 -21.16
N PHE A 188 13.66 -1.86 -20.97
CA PHE A 188 13.39 -2.91 -21.95
C PHE A 188 12.87 -2.38 -23.30
N THR A 189 12.30 -1.17 -23.34
CA THR A 189 11.88 -0.55 -24.61
C THR A 189 13.07 -0.17 -25.50
N LYS A 190 14.27 0.00 -24.94
CA LYS A 190 15.48 0.56 -25.59
C LYS A 190 15.30 1.98 -26.18
N LYS A 191 14.13 2.61 -26.00
CA LYS A 191 13.80 3.97 -26.45
C LYS A 191 13.74 4.97 -25.30
N TYR A 192 14.08 4.54 -24.09
CA TYR A 192 13.97 5.36 -22.89
C TYR A 192 14.75 6.69 -22.99
N PRO A 193 16.01 6.74 -23.50
CA PRO A 193 16.74 8.00 -23.65
C PRO A 193 16.11 9.00 -24.62
N SER A 194 15.23 8.55 -25.52
CA SER A 194 14.50 9.43 -26.44
C SER A 194 13.41 10.25 -25.74
N PHE A 195 13.15 9.99 -24.45
CA PHE A 195 12.26 10.78 -23.59
C PHE A 195 10.86 11.02 -24.17
N LEU A 196 10.32 9.98 -24.81
CA LEU A 196 8.98 9.99 -25.39
C LEU A 196 7.89 10.04 -24.31
N ALA A 197 6.64 10.28 -24.71
CA ALA A 197 5.53 10.50 -23.78
C ALA A 197 5.27 9.30 -22.84
N ASP A 198 5.49 8.06 -23.28
CA ASP A 198 5.40 6.85 -22.46
C ASP A 198 6.50 6.80 -21.38
N ALA A 199 7.72 7.22 -21.72
CA ALA A 199 8.83 7.34 -20.79
C ALA A 199 8.58 8.43 -19.72
N GLN A 200 8.10 9.58 -20.15
CA GLN A 200 7.69 10.67 -19.24
C GLN A 200 6.58 10.20 -18.30
N LEU A 201 5.59 9.48 -18.83
CA LEU A 201 4.47 8.96 -18.05
C LEU A 201 4.93 7.97 -16.96
N GLY A 202 5.85 7.05 -17.30
CA GLY A 202 6.45 6.13 -16.34
C GLY A 202 7.20 6.85 -15.22
N ASN A 203 7.95 7.91 -15.55
CA ASN A 203 8.65 8.73 -14.56
C ASN A 203 7.71 9.53 -13.67
N VAL A 204 6.66 10.13 -14.23
CA VAL A 204 5.62 10.84 -13.46
C VAL A 204 4.90 9.88 -12.52
N LEU A 205 4.61 8.66 -12.96
CA LEU A 205 4.08 7.60 -12.09
C LEU A 205 5.06 7.33 -10.94
N GLY A 206 6.35 7.10 -11.22
CA GLY A 206 7.36 6.86 -10.19
C GLY A 206 7.45 7.97 -9.13
N VAL A 207 7.45 9.24 -9.56
CA VAL A 207 7.43 10.40 -8.63
C VAL A 207 6.13 10.43 -7.82
N THR A 208 5.00 10.16 -8.46
CA THR A 208 3.69 10.08 -7.79
C THR A 208 3.70 9.04 -6.67
N LEU A 209 4.31 7.87 -6.90
CA LEU A 209 4.44 6.81 -5.88
C LEU A 209 5.30 7.23 -4.70
N ILE A 210 6.39 7.97 -4.94
CA ILE A 210 7.27 8.48 -3.88
C ILE A 210 6.52 9.50 -3.00
N VAL A 211 5.82 10.45 -3.62
CA VAL A 211 5.04 11.46 -2.89
C VAL A 211 3.91 10.81 -2.10
N LEU A 212 3.18 9.87 -2.72
CA LEU A 212 2.15 9.07 -2.04
C LEU A 212 2.72 8.35 -0.82
N ALA A 213 3.87 7.68 -0.97
CA ALA A 213 4.50 6.95 0.12
C ALA A 213 4.87 7.89 1.28
N GLY A 214 5.44 9.06 0.98
CA GLY A 214 5.74 10.08 1.98
C GLY A 214 4.50 10.54 2.75
N MET A 215 3.38 10.78 2.05
CA MET A 215 2.12 11.20 2.68
C MET A 215 1.53 10.10 3.56
N VAL A 216 1.52 8.84 3.10
CA VAL A 216 1.06 7.70 3.89
C VAL A 216 1.91 7.53 5.13
N VAL A 217 3.24 7.55 5.01
CA VAL A 217 4.18 7.45 6.14
C VAL A 217 3.95 8.59 7.13
N PHE A 218 3.78 9.83 6.65
CA PHE A 218 3.47 10.98 7.48
C PHE A 218 2.18 10.74 8.30
N VAL A 219 1.09 10.31 7.65
CA VAL A 219 -0.18 10.06 8.34
C VAL A 219 -0.05 8.91 9.35
N VAL A 220 0.61 7.82 8.99
CA VAL A 220 0.69 6.61 9.85
C VAL A 220 1.70 6.69 10.98
N THR A 221 2.65 7.63 10.93
CA THR A 221 3.63 7.84 12.01
C THR A 221 3.25 9.00 12.92
N ASN A 222 2.37 9.90 12.49
CA ASN A 222 1.91 11.01 13.30
C ASN A 222 1.00 10.53 14.45
N SER A 223 1.44 10.76 15.69
CA SER A 223 0.75 10.37 16.93
C SER A 223 -0.58 11.09 17.09
N ALA A 224 -0.69 12.34 16.64
CA ALA A 224 -1.90 13.15 16.75
C ALA A 224 -3.08 12.61 15.91
N PHE A 225 -2.79 11.76 14.93
CA PHE A 225 -3.82 11.13 14.08
C PHE A 225 -4.17 9.72 14.55
N LYS A 226 -3.52 9.20 15.58
CA LYS A 226 -3.80 7.87 16.11
C LYS A 226 -5.22 7.85 16.70
N ARG A 227 -5.88 6.70 16.58
CA ARG A 227 -7.16 6.47 17.24
C ARG A 227 -7.01 6.58 18.75
N VAL A 228 -7.82 7.42 19.38
CA VAL A 228 -7.94 7.53 20.84
C VAL A 228 -8.71 6.31 21.35
N ASN A 229 -8.24 5.69 22.43
CA ASN A 229 -9.00 4.61 23.05
C ASN A 229 -10.19 5.21 23.81
N ALA A 230 -11.41 4.71 23.60
CA ALA A 230 -12.60 5.19 24.31
C ALA A 230 -12.47 5.10 25.86
N GLY A 231 -11.56 4.26 26.37
CA GLY A 231 -11.24 4.22 27.81
C GLY A 231 -10.36 5.38 28.30
N GLU A 232 -9.58 6.01 27.43
CA GLU A 232 -8.73 7.17 27.77
C GLU A 232 -9.56 8.46 27.81
N GLU A 233 -10.53 8.65 26.90
CA GLU A 233 -11.50 9.75 26.96
C GLU A 233 -12.36 9.72 28.24
N HIS A 234 -12.78 8.54 28.68
CA HIS A 234 -13.60 8.42 29.88
C HIS A 234 -12.81 8.74 31.16
N VAL A 235 -11.49 8.48 31.18
CA VAL A 235 -10.61 8.81 32.30
C VAL A 235 -10.21 10.28 32.29
N SER A 236 -9.95 10.88 31.13
CA SER A 236 -9.63 12.33 31.05
C SER A 236 -10.82 13.19 31.47
N LEU A 237 -12.04 12.84 31.05
CA LEU A 237 -13.27 13.54 31.42
C LEU A 237 -13.67 13.36 32.90
N MET A 238 -13.19 12.30 33.56
CA MET A 238 -13.38 12.08 34.99
C MET A 238 -12.32 12.79 35.85
N ASN A 239 -11.12 13.01 35.32
CA ASN A 239 -10.06 13.76 36.00
C ASN A 239 -10.18 15.29 35.84
N GLU A 240 -11.01 15.77 34.90
CA GLU A 240 -11.34 17.18 34.72
C GLU A 240 -12.58 17.66 35.53
N LYS A 241 -13.13 16.80 36.39
CA LYS A 241 -14.19 17.15 37.36
C LYS A 241 -13.65 17.15 38.78
#